data_AF-A0A952VWU5-F1
#
_entry.id   AF-A0A952VWU5-F1
#
_cell.length_a   1.000
_cell.length_b   1.000
_cell.length_c   1.000
_cell.angle_alpha   90.00
_cell.angle_beta   90.00
_cell.angle_gamma   90.00
#
_symmetry.space_group_name_H-M   'P 1'
#
loop_
_entity.id
_entity.type
_entity.pdbx_description
1 polymer ?
#
loop_
_entity_poly.entity_id
_entity_poly.type
_entity_poly.pdbx_seq_one_letter_code
_entity_poly.pdbx_strand_id
1 'polypeptide(L)'
;MSTALYMKGERPFEAFLSNRPGLAFLCAVFTFLLSSAGIIYMYLARKRLQLRHFHLIVTMNLVTVLLILVTSEIAMRLLSRPSPQGETLGSMVLTPKNWDRVARANRQLLDEAASRLSYLIYDDLMGWTVGPNRKSANELYYSSSEGLRAPHEGVSLANFTGKARIALVGDSFTFGEEVAYEDTWGHLLEKALGSEYQVLNAGVGSYALDQAFLRFEKDVRQWNPKVVVFSFISHDVERTMHVYPFLSFPEWKLPFSKPRLILRDETLKRLNVSPLASDAIFSRKSVFELPFLEYDKGFSPDRWQEHVPHLSYLARTFMTMFPPWQAHSPDVSDEARVSVNASIVKAFVQSATEAGIIPIVVYFPQAKDLQGPSLPPLGKQVLQRAGIAYTDLTPCLLAVSPQKRFAPGTHYSQEGNAAVAKCLVGDVRRALAQASVPHAHGGGAGPSAQVLGKPQS
;
A
#
# COMPACT_ATOMS: atom_id res chain seq x y z
N MET A 1 -17.02 -1.81 -17.46
CA MET A 1 -16.04 -1.10 -18.32
C MET A 1 -15.13 -2.17 -18.88
N SER A 2 -15.24 -2.46 -20.18
CA SER A 2 -14.62 -3.64 -20.78
C SER A 2 -13.10 -3.56 -20.68
N THR A 3 -12.54 -4.49 -19.94
CA THR A 3 -11.14 -4.86 -19.86
C THR A 3 -10.65 -5.18 -21.28
N ALA A 4 -9.73 -4.38 -21.80
CA ALA A 4 -8.93 -4.79 -22.95
C ALA A 4 -7.91 -5.82 -22.44
N LEU A 5 -8.25 -7.10 -22.62
CA LEU A 5 -7.30 -8.20 -22.61
C LEU A 5 -6.21 -7.89 -23.64
N TYR A 6 -4.95 -7.81 -23.21
CA TYR A 6 -3.84 -7.61 -24.11
C TYR A 6 -3.59 -8.89 -24.90
N MET A 7 -3.82 -8.86 -26.21
CA MET A 7 -3.28 -9.86 -27.12
C MET A 7 -1.85 -9.48 -27.48
N LYS A 8 -0.93 -10.42 -27.23
CA LYS A 8 0.50 -10.31 -27.55
C LYS A 8 0.66 -10.19 -29.08
N GLY A 9 0.88 -8.98 -29.60
CA GLY A 9 1.16 -8.76 -31.03
C GLY A 9 0.66 -7.45 -31.65
N GLU A 10 -0.15 -6.64 -30.97
CA GLU A 10 -0.67 -5.40 -31.57
C GLU A 10 0.38 -4.29 -31.65
N ARG A 11 0.42 -3.61 -32.79
CA ARG A 11 1.40 -2.55 -33.08
C ARG A 11 1.07 -1.31 -32.25
N PRO A 12 2.06 -0.56 -31.73
CA PRO A 12 1.86 0.56 -30.80
C PRO A 12 0.92 1.68 -31.30
N PHE A 13 0.69 1.76 -32.62
CA PHE A 13 -0.26 2.69 -33.21
C PHE A 13 -1.73 2.27 -32.99
N GLU A 14 -2.05 0.97 -33.01
CA GLU A 14 -3.42 0.47 -32.83
C GLU A 14 -3.90 0.65 -31.38
N ALA A 15 -3.01 0.46 -30.41
CA ALA A 15 -3.25 0.74 -29.00
C ALA A 15 -3.41 2.25 -28.69
N PHE A 16 -2.79 3.12 -29.50
CA PHE A 16 -2.97 4.57 -29.41
C PHE A 16 -4.35 4.98 -29.93
N LEU A 17 -4.79 4.42 -31.07
CA LEU A 17 -6.10 4.71 -31.68
C LEU A 17 -7.29 4.25 -30.82
N SER A 18 -7.14 3.16 -30.06
CA SER A 18 -8.22 2.59 -29.24
C SER A 18 -8.40 3.26 -27.87
N ASN A 19 -7.46 4.11 -27.47
CA ASN A 19 -7.50 4.81 -26.18
C ASN A 19 -8.12 6.21 -26.29
N ARG A 20 -8.95 6.59 -25.30
CA ARG A 20 -9.66 7.90 -25.26
C ARG A 20 -8.74 9.11 -25.48
N PRO A 21 -7.53 9.17 -24.89
CA PRO A 21 -6.58 10.26 -25.17
C PRO A 21 -6.08 10.29 -26.62
N GLY A 22 -5.83 9.14 -27.24
CA GLY A 22 -5.38 9.08 -28.63
C GLY A 22 -6.47 9.49 -29.62
N LEU A 23 -7.72 9.11 -29.36
CA LEU A 23 -8.87 9.57 -30.15
C LEU A 23 -9.08 11.09 -30.02
N ALA A 24 -8.96 11.64 -28.81
CA ALA A 24 -9.04 13.08 -28.56
C ALA A 24 -7.92 13.85 -29.28
N PHE A 25 -6.69 13.32 -29.28
CA PHE A 25 -5.57 13.87 -30.02
C PHE A 25 -5.81 13.87 -31.54
N LEU A 26 -6.32 12.77 -32.10
CA LEU A 26 -6.66 12.71 -33.53
C LEU A 26 -7.77 13.68 -33.91
N CYS A 27 -8.82 13.80 -33.10
CA CYS A 27 -9.89 14.77 -33.33
C CYS A 27 -9.33 16.21 -33.30
N ALA A 28 -8.44 16.52 -32.36
CA ALA A 28 -7.76 17.82 -32.29
C ALA A 28 -6.88 18.09 -33.51
N VAL A 29 -6.07 17.11 -33.95
CA VAL A 29 -5.24 17.22 -35.16
C VAL A 29 -6.11 17.38 -36.41
N PHE A 30 -7.19 16.61 -36.55
CA PHE A 30 -8.09 16.71 -37.69
C PHE A 30 -8.81 18.06 -37.72
N THR A 31 -9.24 18.56 -36.56
CA THR A 31 -9.85 19.88 -36.43
C THR A 31 -8.85 20.97 -36.79
N PHE A 32 -7.62 20.87 -36.29
CA PHE A 32 -6.53 21.80 -36.63
C PHE A 32 -6.20 21.77 -38.12
N LEU A 33 -6.14 20.60 -38.75
CA LEU A 33 -5.90 20.43 -40.19
C LEU A 33 -7.06 20.99 -41.02
N LEU A 34 -8.31 20.74 -40.63
CA LEU A 34 -9.50 21.30 -41.30
C LEU A 34 -9.57 22.82 -41.16
N SER A 35 -9.29 23.36 -39.98
CA SER A 35 -9.21 24.81 -39.76
C SER A 35 -8.08 25.43 -40.58
N SER A 36 -6.90 24.79 -40.60
CA SER A 36 -5.76 25.24 -41.41
C SER A 36 -6.05 25.16 -42.91
N ALA A 37 -6.66 24.07 -43.38
CA ALA A 37 -7.08 23.89 -44.76
C ALA A 37 -8.20 24.87 -45.15
N GLY A 38 -9.13 25.17 -44.24
CA GLY A 38 -10.16 26.19 -44.43
C GLY A 38 -9.56 27.59 -44.57
N ILE A 39 -8.57 27.94 -43.74
CA ILE A 39 -7.83 29.20 -43.84
C ILE A 39 -7.06 29.28 -45.17
N ILE A 40 -6.36 28.21 -45.56
CA ILE A 40 -5.62 28.11 -46.82
C ILE A 40 -6.58 28.17 -48.03
N TYR A 41 -7.72 27.48 -47.98
CA TYR A 41 -8.74 27.50 -49.03
C TYR A 41 -9.36 28.89 -49.17
N MET A 42 -9.71 29.55 -48.06
CA MET A 42 -10.19 30.94 -48.07
C MET A 42 -9.14 31.90 -48.67
N TYR A 43 -7.85 31.64 -48.44
CA TYR A 43 -6.74 32.40 -49.02
C TYR A 43 -6.61 32.17 -50.53
N LEU A 44 -6.66 30.91 -51.00
CA LEU A 44 -6.56 30.56 -52.41
C LEU A 44 -7.80 30.99 -53.22
N ALA A 45 -8.99 30.87 -52.63
CA ALA A 45 -10.26 31.21 -53.28
C ALA A 45 -10.52 32.72 -53.35
N ARG A 46 -10.01 33.51 -52.39
CA ARG A 46 -10.10 34.97 -52.42
C ARG A 46 -8.80 35.58 -52.96
N LYS A 47 -8.69 35.71 -54.28
CA LYS A 47 -7.61 36.40 -55.02
C LYS A 47 -7.38 37.90 -54.66
N ARG A 48 -7.88 38.41 -53.53
CA ARG A 48 -7.87 39.84 -53.14
C ARG A 48 -7.80 40.13 -51.63
N LEU A 49 -7.30 39.24 -50.78
CA LEU A 49 -6.83 39.68 -49.45
C LEU A 49 -5.43 40.30 -49.62
N GLN A 50 -5.31 41.61 -49.43
CA GLN A 50 -3.99 42.27 -49.37
C GLN A 50 -3.14 41.55 -48.32
N LEU A 51 -1.91 41.13 -48.67
CA LEU A 51 -0.97 40.42 -47.79
C LEU A 51 -0.92 40.99 -46.35
N ARG A 52 -1.03 42.31 -46.20
CA ARG A 52 -1.08 43.01 -44.90
C ARG A 52 -2.20 42.54 -43.97
N HIS A 53 -3.40 42.28 -44.48
CA HIS A 53 -4.54 41.84 -43.67
C HIS A 53 -4.36 40.39 -43.19
N PHE A 54 -3.74 39.53 -43.99
CA PHE A 54 -3.42 38.17 -43.59
C PHE A 54 -2.34 38.14 -42.49
N HIS A 55 -1.24 38.89 -42.67
CA HIS A 55 -0.20 39.00 -41.64
C HIS A 55 -0.74 39.58 -40.33
N LEU A 56 -1.70 40.52 -40.39
CA LEU A 56 -2.35 41.06 -39.20
C LEU A 56 -3.14 39.98 -38.45
N ILE A 57 -3.97 39.19 -39.14
CA ILE A 57 -4.77 38.13 -38.51
C ILE A 57 -3.86 37.06 -37.89
N VAL A 58 -2.83 36.61 -38.63
CA VAL A 58 -1.89 35.61 -38.12
C VAL A 58 -1.14 36.15 -36.91
N THR A 59 -0.60 37.37 -36.99
CA THR A 59 0.08 38.03 -35.85
C THR A 59 -0.84 38.17 -34.64
N MET A 60 -2.08 38.62 -34.84
CA MET A 60 -3.04 38.77 -33.74
C MET A 60 -3.35 37.44 -33.07
N ASN A 61 -3.53 36.35 -33.83
CA ASN A 61 -3.73 35.02 -33.26
C ASN A 61 -2.48 34.52 -32.52
N LEU A 62 -1.29 34.72 -33.07
CA LEU A 62 -0.03 34.36 -32.39
C LEU A 62 0.17 35.14 -31.09
N VAL A 63 -0.11 36.44 -31.08
CA VAL A 63 -0.08 37.27 -29.87
C VAL A 63 -1.10 36.79 -28.85
N THR A 64 -2.31 36.44 -29.26
CA THR A 64 -3.33 35.87 -28.36
C THR A 64 -2.88 34.54 -27.76
N VAL A 65 -2.33 33.63 -28.56
CA VAL A 65 -1.79 32.35 -28.06
C VAL A 65 -0.65 32.60 -27.08
N LEU A 66 0.28 33.49 -27.40
CA LEU A 66 1.38 33.85 -26.51
C LEU A 66 0.86 34.43 -25.19
N LEU A 67 -0.13 35.32 -25.24
CA LEU A 67 -0.74 35.91 -24.06
C LEU A 67 -1.42 34.83 -23.19
N ILE A 68 -2.12 33.88 -23.79
CA ILE A 68 -2.71 32.73 -23.08
C ILE A 68 -1.61 31.89 -22.42
N LEU A 69 -0.52 31.57 -23.12
CA LEU A 69 0.56 30.78 -22.55
C LEU A 69 1.25 31.50 -21.39
N VAL A 70 1.53 32.79 -21.53
CA VAL A 70 2.17 33.62 -20.48
C VAL A 70 1.24 33.77 -19.28
N THR A 71 -0.04 34.13 -19.50
CA THR A 71 -1.01 34.24 -18.40
C THR A 71 -1.25 32.91 -17.70
N SER A 72 -1.31 31.79 -18.44
CA SER A 72 -1.42 30.44 -17.86
C SER A 72 -0.19 30.08 -17.04
N GLU A 73 1.01 30.35 -17.55
CA GLU A 73 2.27 30.12 -16.82
C GLU A 73 2.32 30.91 -15.51
N ILE A 74 1.95 32.20 -15.55
CA ILE A 74 1.88 33.06 -14.35
C ILE A 74 0.84 32.52 -13.38
N ALA A 75 -0.37 32.17 -13.85
CA ALA A 75 -1.42 31.62 -13.02
C ALA A 75 -0.98 30.31 -12.34
N MET A 76 -0.37 29.38 -13.08
CA MET A 76 0.13 28.12 -12.52
C MET A 76 1.23 28.34 -11.47
N ARG A 77 2.11 29.33 -11.66
CA ARG A 77 3.12 29.71 -10.66
C ARG A 77 2.50 30.27 -9.39
N LEU A 78 1.51 31.17 -9.52
CA LEU A 78 0.84 31.80 -8.39
C LEU A 78 -0.04 30.81 -7.60
N LEU A 79 -0.62 29.83 -8.29
CA LEU A 79 -1.44 28.78 -7.67
C LEU A 79 -0.61 27.63 -7.09
N SER A 80 0.63 27.48 -7.52
CA SER A 80 1.54 26.47 -7.00
C SER A 80 1.88 26.70 -5.53
N ARG A 81 1.96 25.61 -4.75
CA ARG A 81 2.38 25.64 -3.35
C ARG A 81 3.55 24.70 -3.11
N PRO A 82 4.50 25.06 -2.25
CA PRO A 82 5.55 24.15 -1.85
C PRO A 82 4.98 23.01 -0.99
N SER A 83 5.50 21.81 -1.20
CA SER A 83 5.20 20.61 -0.41
C SER A 83 6.47 19.80 -0.12
N PRO A 84 6.42 18.82 0.81
CA PRO A 84 7.52 17.91 1.08
C PRO A 84 8.02 17.12 -0.14
N GLN A 85 7.18 16.86 -1.14
CA GLN A 85 7.58 16.11 -2.35
C GLN A 85 8.02 17.01 -3.51
N GLY A 86 7.76 18.31 -3.46
CA GLY A 86 7.94 19.22 -4.59
C GLY A 86 6.89 20.33 -4.61
N GLU A 87 6.71 20.96 -5.75
CA GLU A 87 5.64 21.96 -5.95
C GLU A 87 4.31 21.25 -6.21
N THR A 88 3.20 21.80 -5.74
CA THR A 88 1.86 21.22 -5.92
C THR A 88 0.88 22.21 -6.52
N LEU A 89 -0.03 21.70 -7.36
CA LEU A 89 -1.21 22.41 -7.80
C LEU A 89 -2.44 21.68 -7.23
N GLY A 90 -3.06 22.26 -6.20
CA GLY A 90 -4.07 21.55 -5.41
C GLY A 90 -3.47 20.31 -4.72
N SER A 91 -4.02 19.13 -5.00
CA SER A 91 -3.51 17.84 -4.51
C SER A 91 -2.44 17.19 -5.42
N MET A 92 -2.19 17.78 -6.60
CA MET A 92 -1.29 17.21 -7.59
C MET A 92 0.15 17.68 -7.36
N VAL A 93 1.08 16.75 -7.11
CA VAL A 93 2.52 17.04 -7.05
C VAL A 93 3.09 17.15 -8.46
N LEU A 94 3.60 18.32 -8.81
CA LEU A 94 4.16 18.62 -10.13
C LEU A 94 5.52 17.96 -10.31
N THR A 95 5.72 17.27 -11.44
CA THR A 95 7.04 16.74 -11.82
C THR A 95 8.01 17.87 -12.20
N PRO A 96 9.33 17.70 -11.98
CA PRO A 96 9.93 16.62 -11.21
C PRO A 96 9.71 16.87 -9.71
N LYS A 97 9.59 15.78 -8.95
CA LYS A 97 9.66 15.77 -7.49
C LYS A 97 11.07 16.16 -7.05
N ASN A 98 11.18 16.70 -5.85
CA ASN A 98 12.45 17.17 -5.31
C ASN A 98 12.93 16.25 -4.19
N TRP A 99 13.99 15.47 -4.44
CA TRP A 99 14.55 14.53 -3.48
C TRP A 99 15.03 15.22 -2.21
N ASP A 100 15.69 16.38 -2.30
CA ASP A 100 16.18 17.08 -1.11
C ASP A 100 15.05 17.50 -0.17
N ARG A 101 13.90 17.92 -0.72
CA ARG A 101 12.70 18.23 0.09
C ARG A 101 12.16 16.97 0.77
N VAL A 102 12.11 15.84 0.06
CA VAL A 102 11.67 14.55 0.61
C VAL A 102 12.61 14.09 1.73
N ALA A 103 13.92 14.12 1.47
CA ALA A 103 14.93 13.70 2.43
C ALA A 103 14.99 14.62 3.65
N ARG A 104 14.80 15.94 3.50
CA ARG A 104 14.69 16.88 4.63
C ARG A 104 13.44 16.62 5.46
N ALA A 105 12.27 16.49 4.81
CA ALA A 105 11.02 16.27 5.52
C ALA A 105 11.04 14.96 6.32
N ASN A 106 11.58 13.87 5.76
CA ASN A 106 11.69 12.60 6.48
C ASN A 106 12.76 12.62 7.58
N ARG A 107 13.86 13.37 7.42
CA ARG A 107 14.82 13.58 8.52
C ARG A 107 14.18 14.31 9.70
N GLN A 108 13.37 15.34 9.44
CA GLN A 108 12.61 16.03 10.49
C GLN A 108 11.67 15.07 11.24
N LEU A 109 10.99 14.18 10.52
CA LEU A 109 10.15 13.14 11.16
C LEU A 109 10.95 12.21 12.07
N LEU A 110 12.17 11.83 11.68
CA LEU A 110 13.06 10.98 12.50
C LEU A 110 13.54 11.72 13.76
N ASP A 111 13.91 12.98 13.63
CA ASP A 111 14.35 13.81 14.76
C ASP A 111 13.22 14.01 15.78
N GLU A 112 11.99 14.27 15.29
CA GLU A 112 10.79 14.34 16.12
C GLU A 112 10.46 12.99 16.79
N ALA A 113 10.62 11.88 16.05
CA ALA A 113 10.40 10.53 16.57
C ALA A 113 11.40 10.13 17.66
N ALA A 114 12.68 10.49 17.50
CA ALA A 114 13.73 10.20 18.47
C ALA A 114 13.53 10.98 19.78
N SER A 115 13.11 12.24 19.68
CA SER A 115 12.85 13.09 20.85
C SER A 115 11.59 12.70 21.64
N ARG A 116 10.60 12.05 21.00
CA ARG A 116 9.32 11.65 21.62
C ARG A 116 9.17 10.16 21.92
N LEU A 117 10.22 9.35 21.77
CA LEU A 117 10.15 7.88 21.81
C LEU A 117 9.00 7.36 20.93
N SER A 118 9.19 7.43 19.61
CA SER A 118 8.18 6.98 18.63
C SER A 118 7.58 5.61 18.97
N TYR A 119 6.26 5.51 18.80
CA TYR A 119 5.50 4.28 18.97
C TYR A 119 6.00 3.16 18.05
N LEU A 120 6.37 3.54 16.83
CA LEU A 120 7.01 2.65 15.87
C LEU A 120 8.53 2.87 15.87
N ILE A 121 9.27 1.78 15.87
CA ILE A 121 10.74 1.77 15.79
C ILE A 121 11.18 1.02 14.55
N TYR A 122 12.41 1.29 14.10
CA TYR A 122 13.03 0.53 13.01
C TYR A 122 13.17 -0.95 13.37
N ASP A 123 12.95 -1.81 12.37
CA ASP A 123 13.17 -3.26 12.45
C ASP A 123 13.90 -3.74 11.18
N ASP A 124 14.95 -4.53 11.34
CA ASP A 124 15.82 -5.00 10.25
C ASP A 124 15.22 -6.15 9.42
N LEU A 125 14.09 -6.71 9.84
CA LEU A 125 13.34 -7.71 9.09
C LEU A 125 12.12 -7.10 8.41
N MET A 126 11.36 -6.31 9.17
CA MET A 126 10.03 -5.80 8.78
C MET A 126 10.05 -4.33 8.34
N GLY A 127 11.18 -3.63 8.50
CA GLY A 127 11.31 -2.20 8.23
C GLY A 127 10.98 -1.36 9.45
N TRP A 128 9.81 -1.61 10.05
CA TRP A 128 9.41 -1.04 11.33
C TRP A 128 8.60 -2.05 12.14
N THR A 129 8.47 -1.82 13.44
CA THR A 129 7.58 -2.55 14.34
C THR A 129 7.12 -1.65 15.50
N VAL A 130 6.17 -2.14 16.30
CA VAL A 130 5.78 -1.48 17.55
C VAL A 130 6.90 -1.67 18.58
N GLY A 131 7.44 -0.56 19.09
CA GLY A 131 8.49 -0.61 20.09
C GLY A 131 7.98 -1.14 21.43
N PRO A 132 8.84 -1.77 22.26
CA PRO A 132 8.45 -2.23 23.59
C PRO A 132 8.23 -1.03 24.54
N ASN A 133 7.24 -1.14 25.42
CA ASN A 133 6.91 -0.12 26.42
C ASN A 133 6.78 1.30 25.80
N ARG A 134 5.97 1.42 24.76
CA ARG A 134 5.70 2.69 24.06
C ARG A 134 4.29 3.18 24.33
N LYS A 135 4.14 4.49 24.21
CA LYS A 135 2.86 5.19 24.20
C LYS A 135 2.79 6.12 22.98
N SER A 136 1.65 6.21 22.32
CA SER A 136 1.46 7.18 21.23
C SER A 136 1.33 8.61 21.77
N ALA A 137 1.64 9.61 20.93
CA ALA A 137 1.61 11.01 21.36
C ALA A 137 0.23 11.51 21.83
N ASN A 138 -0.86 10.90 21.36
CA ASN A 138 -2.23 11.16 21.80
C ASN A 138 -2.69 10.26 22.95
N GLU A 139 -1.80 9.43 23.50
CA GLU A 139 -2.07 8.50 24.60
C GLU A 139 -3.17 7.47 24.34
N LEU A 140 -3.55 7.28 23.07
CA LEU A 140 -4.56 6.30 22.67
C LEU A 140 -3.96 4.89 22.59
N TYR A 141 -2.68 4.78 22.24
CA TYR A 141 -1.99 3.51 22.01
C TYR A 141 -0.89 3.27 23.03
N TYR A 142 -0.83 2.05 23.53
CA TYR A 142 0.16 1.52 24.45
C TYR A 142 0.65 0.19 23.91
N SER A 143 1.93 -0.09 24.13
CA SER A 143 2.53 -1.39 23.85
C SER A 143 3.12 -2.03 25.10
N SER A 144 3.04 -3.36 25.14
CA SER A 144 3.62 -4.17 26.20
C SER A 144 5.15 -4.15 26.16
N SER A 145 5.77 -4.74 27.17
CA SER A 145 7.22 -4.95 27.22
C SER A 145 7.77 -5.78 26.06
N GLU A 146 6.90 -6.50 25.35
CA GLU A 146 7.22 -7.35 24.21
C GLU A 146 6.81 -6.72 22.86
N GLY A 147 6.33 -5.46 22.87
CA GLY A 147 5.98 -4.74 21.65
C GLY A 147 4.67 -5.21 21.01
N LEU A 148 3.72 -5.66 21.82
CA LEU A 148 2.34 -6.00 21.41
C LEU A 148 1.37 -4.92 21.90
N ARG A 149 0.20 -4.77 21.27
CA ARG A 149 -0.82 -3.81 21.74
C ARG A 149 -1.22 -4.14 23.19
N ALA A 150 -1.23 -3.13 24.06
CA ALA A 150 -1.54 -3.26 25.48
C ALA A 150 -2.61 -2.25 25.95
N PRO A 151 -3.27 -2.50 27.10
CA PRO A 151 -4.24 -1.57 27.69
C PRO A 151 -3.61 -0.31 28.27
N HIS A 152 -2.42 -0.41 28.87
CA HIS A 152 -1.72 0.70 29.52
C HIS A 152 -0.20 0.48 29.54
N GLU A 153 0.55 1.45 30.06
CA GLU A 153 2.01 1.36 30.22
C GLU A 153 2.41 0.24 31.21
N GLY A 154 3.60 -0.35 31.03
CA GLY A 154 4.20 -1.31 31.96
C GLY A 154 3.61 -2.73 31.92
N VAL A 155 2.73 -3.04 30.96
CA VAL A 155 2.17 -4.39 30.78
C VAL A 155 3.23 -5.35 30.26
N SER A 156 3.33 -6.53 30.86
CA SER A 156 3.98 -7.71 30.27
C SER A 156 2.95 -8.80 30.03
N LEU A 157 2.99 -9.40 28.84
CA LEU A 157 2.04 -10.46 28.44
C LEU A 157 2.59 -11.87 28.66
N ALA A 158 3.87 -11.99 29.06
CA ALA A 158 4.56 -13.27 29.29
C ALA A 158 3.88 -14.15 30.36
N ASN A 159 3.34 -13.54 31.41
CA ASN A 159 2.75 -14.24 32.55
C ASN A 159 1.30 -14.61 32.27
N PHE A 160 1.09 -15.76 31.62
CA PHE A 160 -0.24 -16.33 31.38
C PHE A 160 -0.27 -17.80 31.77
N THR A 161 -1.25 -18.17 32.60
CA THR A 161 -1.43 -19.53 33.15
C THR A 161 -2.75 -20.17 32.71
N GLY A 162 -3.45 -19.57 31.74
CA GLY A 162 -4.69 -20.14 31.20
C GLY A 162 -4.43 -21.27 30.20
N LYS A 163 -5.50 -21.71 29.53
CA LYS A 163 -5.50 -22.87 28.63
C LYS A 163 -4.72 -22.65 27.35
N ALA A 164 -4.92 -21.52 26.68
CA ALA A 164 -4.31 -21.28 25.38
C ALA A 164 -4.19 -19.80 25.04
N ARG A 165 -3.19 -19.48 24.21
CA ARG A 165 -3.03 -18.18 23.57
C ARG A 165 -3.61 -18.18 22.16
N ILE A 166 -4.18 -17.07 21.75
CA ILE A 166 -4.60 -16.76 20.39
C ILE A 166 -3.78 -15.55 19.96
N ALA A 167 -3.19 -15.58 18.77
CA ALA A 167 -2.45 -14.44 18.25
C ALA A 167 -3.17 -13.80 17.06
N LEU A 168 -3.10 -12.47 16.96
CA LEU A 168 -3.65 -11.70 15.85
C LEU A 168 -2.50 -11.02 15.13
N VAL A 169 -2.38 -11.21 13.81
CA VAL A 169 -1.35 -10.60 12.96
C VAL A 169 -2.00 -9.93 11.75
N GLY A 170 -1.49 -8.76 11.39
CA GLY A 170 -2.01 -7.96 10.29
C GLY A 170 -1.69 -6.47 10.43
N ASP A 171 -2.53 -5.63 9.85
CA ASP A 171 -2.30 -4.20 9.69
C ASP A 171 -2.97 -3.35 10.80
N SER A 172 -3.27 -2.08 10.49
CA SER A 172 -3.97 -1.16 11.39
C SER A 172 -5.37 -1.64 11.80
N PHE A 173 -6.05 -2.43 10.96
CA PHE A 173 -7.35 -2.98 11.31
C PHE A 173 -7.24 -4.12 12.32
N THR A 174 -6.16 -4.91 12.27
CA THR A 174 -5.84 -5.90 13.30
C THR A 174 -5.48 -5.20 14.61
N PHE A 175 -4.66 -4.15 14.53
CA PHE A 175 -4.23 -3.35 15.67
C PHE A 175 -5.40 -2.68 16.41
N GLY A 176 -6.47 -2.35 15.67
CA GLY A 176 -7.60 -1.57 16.19
C GLY A 176 -7.25 -0.08 16.24
N GLU A 177 -6.73 0.46 15.13
CA GLU A 177 -6.42 1.88 15.02
C GLU A 177 -7.70 2.73 15.14
N GLU A 178 -7.57 3.94 15.69
CA GLU A 178 -8.65 4.90 15.99
C GLU A 178 -9.56 4.56 17.18
N VAL A 179 -9.30 3.46 17.89
CA VAL A 179 -10.05 3.10 19.11
C VAL A 179 -9.14 2.81 20.31
N ALA A 180 -9.70 2.95 21.51
CA ALA A 180 -9.04 2.54 22.75
C ALA A 180 -8.84 1.02 22.78
N TYR A 181 -7.96 0.53 23.66
CA TYR A 181 -7.64 -0.90 23.73
C TYR A 181 -8.88 -1.76 23.97
N GLU A 182 -9.75 -1.31 24.87
CA GLU A 182 -10.97 -1.97 25.31
C GLU A 182 -12.00 -2.12 24.19
N ASP A 183 -11.91 -1.25 23.17
CA ASP A 183 -12.80 -1.22 22.03
C ASP A 183 -12.23 -1.98 20.83
N THR A 184 -10.98 -2.46 20.91
CA THR A 184 -10.40 -3.29 19.84
C THR A 184 -11.12 -4.64 19.77
N TRP A 185 -11.32 -5.14 18.55
CA TRP A 185 -11.92 -6.47 18.37
C TRP A 185 -11.11 -7.59 19.02
N GLY A 186 -9.79 -7.42 19.16
CA GLY A 186 -8.92 -8.37 19.86
C GLY A 186 -9.24 -8.48 21.35
N HIS A 187 -9.38 -7.34 22.05
CA HIS A 187 -9.81 -7.33 23.44
C HIS A 187 -11.24 -7.87 23.61
N LEU A 188 -12.16 -7.45 22.75
CA LEU A 188 -13.55 -7.91 22.79
C LEU A 188 -13.67 -9.42 22.51
N LEU A 189 -12.80 -9.97 21.65
CA LEU A 189 -12.69 -11.40 21.41
C LEU A 189 -12.18 -12.13 22.65
N GLU A 190 -11.13 -11.63 23.32
CA GLU A 190 -10.62 -12.20 24.58
C GLU A 190 -11.73 -12.28 25.63
N LYS A 191 -12.44 -11.17 25.84
CA LYS A 191 -13.58 -11.09 26.76
C LYS A 191 -14.68 -12.11 26.43
N ALA A 192 -14.96 -12.33 25.15
CA ALA A 192 -15.98 -13.29 24.71
C ALA A 192 -15.51 -14.76 24.81
N LEU A 193 -14.20 -15.02 24.75
CA LEU A 193 -13.62 -16.36 24.96
C LEU A 193 -13.54 -16.72 26.45
N GLY A 194 -13.31 -15.74 27.32
CA GLY A 194 -13.20 -15.90 28.77
C GLY A 194 -11.74 -15.93 29.25
N SER A 195 -11.55 -15.82 30.58
CA SER A 195 -10.22 -15.65 31.21
C SER A 195 -9.27 -16.85 31.08
N GLU A 196 -9.76 -18.00 30.60
CA GLU A 196 -8.92 -19.16 30.28
C GLU A 196 -8.12 -18.98 28.98
N TYR A 197 -8.38 -17.92 28.22
CA TYR A 197 -7.70 -17.63 26.96
C TYR A 197 -7.07 -16.24 27.00
N GLN A 198 -5.91 -16.09 26.35
CA GLN A 198 -5.23 -14.81 26.17
C GLN A 198 -5.13 -14.49 24.67
N VAL A 199 -5.51 -13.28 24.28
CA VAL A 199 -5.42 -12.79 22.90
C VAL A 199 -4.24 -11.81 22.79
N LEU A 200 -3.24 -12.21 22.03
CA LEU A 200 -2.06 -11.40 21.72
C LEU A 200 -2.30 -10.61 20.43
N ASN A 201 -2.52 -9.31 20.53
CA ASN A 201 -2.68 -8.46 19.36
C ASN A 201 -1.32 -7.92 18.87
N ALA A 202 -0.83 -8.51 17.79
CA ALA A 202 0.42 -8.17 17.11
C ALA A 202 0.19 -7.41 15.78
N GLY A 203 -0.97 -6.79 15.60
CA GLY A 203 -1.22 -5.90 14.46
C GLY A 203 -0.28 -4.70 14.47
N VAL A 204 0.10 -4.21 13.29
CA VAL A 204 0.96 -3.02 13.17
C VAL A 204 0.45 -2.11 12.06
N GLY A 205 0.31 -0.83 12.37
CA GLY A 205 -0.14 0.17 11.40
C GLY A 205 0.71 0.16 10.13
N SER A 206 0.02 0.31 8.99
CA SER A 206 0.61 0.38 7.64
C SER A 206 1.35 -0.87 7.15
N TYR A 207 1.26 -2.01 7.86
CA TYR A 207 1.81 -3.27 7.37
C TYR A 207 1.14 -3.72 6.07
N ALA A 208 1.92 -4.47 5.29
CA ALA A 208 1.39 -5.29 4.21
C ALA A 208 1.42 -6.78 4.60
N LEU A 209 0.99 -7.66 3.68
CA LEU A 209 0.96 -9.11 3.93
C LEU A 209 2.36 -9.68 4.22
N ASP A 210 3.39 -9.21 3.52
CA ASP A 210 4.78 -9.66 3.74
C ASP A 210 5.27 -9.32 5.15
N GLN A 211 5.07 -8.10 5.61
CA GLN A 211 5.43 -7.66 6.96
C GLN A 211 4.62 -8.41 8.03
N ALA A 212 3.31 -8.60 7.84
CA ALA A 212 2.48 -9.36 8.76
C ALA A 212 2.93 -10.83 8.86
N PHE A 213 3.30 -11.44 7.74
CA PHE A 213 3.85 -12.80 7.72
C PHE A 213 5.21 -12.88 8.43
N LEU A 214 6.11 -11.93 8.16
CA LEU A 214 7.41 -11.88 8.83
C LEU A 214 7.29 -11.61 10.34
N ARG A 215 6.32 -10.80 10.77
CA ARG A 215 5.98 -10.58 12.19
C ARG A 215 5.49 -11.87 12.84
N PHE A 216 4.69 -12.66 12.12
CA PHE A 216 4.28 -13.98 12.59
C PHE A 216 5.50 -14.88 12.85
N GLU A 217 6.40 -14.99 11.86
CA GLU A 217 7.59 -15.82 11.94
C GLU A 217 8.55 -15.44 13.07
N LYS A 218 8.82 -14.13 13.21
CA LYS A 218 9.83 -13.59 14.14
C LYS A 218 9.30 -13.46 15.56
N ASP A 219 8.14 -12.81 15.71
CA ASP A 219 7.75 -12.26 17.01
C ASP A 219 6.58 -13.00 17.67
N VAL A 220 5.73 -13.65 16.88
CA VAL A 220 4.48 -14.27 17.37
C VAL A 220 4.61 -15.78 17.55
N ARG A 221 5.26 -16.50 16.63
CA ARG A 221 5.34 -17.97 16.68
C ARG A 221 5.94 -18.49 18.00
N GLN A 222 6.93 -17.77 18.54
CA GLN A 222 7.58 -18.10 19.82
C GLN A 222 6.65 -18.05 21.05
N TRP A 223 5.50 -17.39 20.95
CA TRP A 223 4.49 -17.37 22.02
C TRP A 223 3.66 -18.65 22.10
N ASN A 224 3.89 -19.58 21.17
CA ASN A 224 3.17 -20.84 21.03
C ASN A 224 1.64 -20.66 21.09
N PRO A 225 1.05 -19.75 20.28
CA PRO A 225 -0.40 -19.63 20.24
C PRO A 225 -1.00 -20.91 19.69
N LYS A 226 -2.20 -21.30 20.16
CA LYS A 226 -2.91 -22.45 19.60
C LYS A 226 -3.62 -22.10 18.29
N VAL A 227 -4.04 -20.85 18.17
CA VAL A 227 -4.71 -20.28 17.00
C VAL A 227 -4.00 -18.99 16.61
N VAL A 228 -3.75 -18.78 15.33
CA VAL A 228 -3.30 -17.49 14.79
C VAL A 228 -4.30 -16.98 13.76
N VAL A 229 -4.74 -15.74 13.93
CA VAL A 229 -5.61 -15.03 13.01
C VAL A 229 -4.76 -14.10 12.16
N PHE A 230 -4.70 -14.37 10.85
CA PHE A 230 -4.04 -13.51 9.87
C PHE A 230 -5.10 -12.72 9.11
N SER A 231 -5.15 -11.43 9.41
CA SER A 231 -6.16 -10.52 8.86
C SER A 231 -5.52 -9.45 7.99
N PHE A 232 -6.18 -9.11 6.89
CA PHE A 232 -5.70 -8.07 5.98
C PHE A 232 -6.84 -7.41 5.20
N ILE A 233 -6.55 -6.22 4.67
CA ILE A 233 -7.42 -5.44 3.78
C ILE A 233 -6.89 -5.44 2.34
N SER A 234 -7.71 -5.02 1.38
CA SER A 234 -7.27 -4.88 -0.02
C SER A 234 -6.09 -3.93 -0.19
N HIS A 235 -5.97 -2.90 0.66
CA HIS A 235 -4.84 -1.99 0.60
C HIS A 235 -3.51 -2.69 0.88
N ASP A 236 -3.47 -3.65 1.81
CA ASP A 236 -2.23 -4.35 2.19
C ASP A 236 -1.62 -5.11 1.00
N VAL A 237 -2.47 -5.59 0.09
CA VAL A 237 -2.03 -6.23 -1.16
C VAL A 237 -1.25 -5.24 -2.03
N GLU A 238 -1.66 -3.97 -2.08
CA GLU A 238 -0.90 -2.90 -2.75
C GLU A 238 0.40 -2.60 -2.00
N ARG A 239 0.33 -2.50 -0.65
CA ARG A 239 1.48 -2.17 0.20
C ARG A 239 2.63 -3.17 0.07
N THR A 240 2.37 -4.42 -0.31
CA THR A 240 3.39 -5.46 -0.60
C THR A 240 4.29 -5.10 -1.79
N MET A 241 3.84 -4.18 -2.66
CA MET A 241 4.52 -3.81 -3.91
C MET A 241 5.49 -2.63 -3.77
N HIS A 242 5.80 -2.22 -2.53
CA HIS A 242 6.64 -1.05 -2.24
C HIS A 242 7.83 -1.44 -1.38
N VAL A 243 8.99 -0.86 -1.67
CA VAL A 243 10.20 -0.92 -0.83
C VAL A 243 10.28 0.35 0.04
N TYR A 244 9.89 1.48 -0.52
CA TYR A 244 9.90 2.82 0.05
C TYR A 244 8.49 3.43 0.03
N PRO A 245 7.61 3.04 0.97
CA PRO A 245 6.22 3.50 1.00
C PRO A 245 6.05 5.02 0.95
N PHE A 246 6.98 5.80 1.52
CA PHE A 246 6.96 7.27 1.51
C PHE A 246 7.04 7.91 0.10
N LEU A 247 7.42 7.15 -0.94
CA LEU A 247 7.37 7.63 -2.34
C LEU A 247 5.93 7.69 -2.88
N SER A 248 5.09 6.73 -2.46
CA SER A 248 3.68 6.61 -2.85
C SER A 248 2.71 7.22 -1.84
N PHE A 249 3.02 7.11 -0.56
CA PHE A 249 2.14 7.42 0.57
C PHE A 249 2.83 8.41 1.55
N PRO A 250 3.18 9.63 1.09
CA PRO A 250 3.84 10.62 1.96
C PRO A 250 3.03 10.99 3.20
N GLU A 251 1.70 10.90 3.11
CA GLU A 251 0.77 11.24 4.17
C GLU A 251 0.88 10.31 5.38
N TRP A 252 1.43 9.10 5.22
CA TRP A 252 1.65 8.19 6.35
C TRP A 252 2.72 8.68 7.31
N LYS A 253 3.60 9.60 6.88
CA LYS A 253 4.73 10.09 7.68
C LYS A 253 5.59 8.95 8.27
N LEU A 254 5.79 7.89 7.49
CA LEU A 254 6.59 6.72 7.85
C LEU A 254 7.92 6.75 7.08
N PRO A 255 9.02 7.25 7.68
CA PRO A 255 10.32 7.40 7.02
C PRO A 255 11.09 6.07 6.96
N PHE A 256 10.43 4.94 6.77
CA PHE A 256 11.04 3.61 6.76
C PHE A 256 11.00 2.99 5.37
N SER A 257 12.00 2.17 5.05
CA SER A 257 11.85 1.15 4.01
C SER A 257 11.30 -0.13 4.62
N LYS A 258 10.82 -1.04 3.77
CA LYS A 258 10.24 -2.33 4.18
C LYS A 258 10.76 -3.49 3.33
N PRO A 259 10.64 -4.74 3.80
CA PRO A 259 10.98 -5.90 2.97
C PRO A 259 10.07 -5.96 1.74
N ARG A 260 10.61 -6.55 0.66
CA ARG A 260 9.91 -6.85 -0.58
C ARG A 260 10.11 -8.34 -0.87
N LEU A 261 9.01 -9.10 -0.81
CA LEU A 261 8.99 -10.50 -1.23
C LEU A 261 8.61 -10.59 -2.70
N ILE A 262 9.41 -11.30 -3.50
CA ILE A 262 9.14 -11.57 -4.92
C ILE A 262 8.89 -13.06 -5.14
N LEU A 263 8.18 -13.40 -6.21
CA LEU A 263 7.98 -14.79 -6.62
C LEU A 263 8.99 -15.15 -7.71
N ARG A 264 9.75 -16.23 -7.51
CA ARG A 264 10.67 -16.79 -8.51
C ARG A 264 10.54 -18.29 -8.48
N ASP A 265 10.24 -18.90 -9.62
CA ASP A 265 10.09 -20.36 -9.73
C ASP A 265 9.12 -20.92 -8.66
N GLU A 266 7.98 -20.22 -8.48
CA GLU A 266 6.95 -20.52 -7.47
C GLU A 266 7.41 -20.42 -5.99
N THR A 267 8.64 -19.96 -5.74
CA THR A 267 9.19 -19.75 -4.40
C THR A 267 9.20 -18.27 -4.02
N LEU A 268 8.79 -17.97 -2.78
CA LEU A 268 8.94 -16.63 -2.21
C LEU A 268 10.41 -16.37 -1.89
N LYS A 269 10.95 -15.28 -2.46
CA LYS A 269 12.30 -14.80 -2.16
C LYS A 269 12.24 -13.40 -1.60
N ARG A 270 12.98 -13.15 -0.53
CA ARG A 270 13.15 -11.81 0.02
C ARG A 270 14.26 -11.10 -0.74
N LEU A 271 13.90 -10.00 -1.40
CA LEU A 271 14.80 -9.24 -2.25
C LEU A 271 15.83 -8.46 -1.41
N ASN A 272 15.36 -7.72 -0.41
CA ASN A 272 16.16 -6.94 0.52
C ASN A 272 16.20 -7.62 1.89
N VAL A 273 17.24 -8.45 2.10
CA VAL A 273 17.46 -9.26 3.31
C VAL A 273 17.59 -8.41 4.59
N SER A 274 17.89 -7.13 4.44
CA SER A 274 17.60 -6.09 5.44
C SER A 274 17.03 -4.89 4.71
N PRO A 275 15.87 -4.35 5.10
CA PRO A 275 15.45 -3.03 4.69
C PRO A 275 16.56 -2.02 5.02
N LEU A 276 16.68 -0.99 4.19
CA LEU A 276 17.67 0.06 4.41
C LEU A 276 17.21 0.94 5.58
N ALA A 277 18.09 1.17 6.55
CA ALA A 277 17.81 2.06 7.68
C ALA A 277 17.57 3.50 7.19
N SER A 278 16.72 4.24 7.90
CA SER A 278 16.24 5.55 7.47
C SER A 278 17.35 6.59 7.29
N ASP A 279 18.36 6.58 8.16
CA ASP A 279 19.56 7.41 8.05
C ASP A 279 20.36 7.11 6.76
N ALA A 280 20.50 5.83 6.41
CA ALA A 280 21.16 5.39 5.18
C ALA A 280 20.35 5.70 3.91
N ILE A 281 19.02 5.80 4.01
CA ILE A 281 18.14 6.28 2.93
C ILE A 281 18.35 7.78 2.72
N PHE A 282 18.20 8.59 3.77
CA PHE A 282 18.13 10.06 3.63
C PHE A 282 19.50 10.76 3.65
N SER A 283 20.59 10.00 3.77
CA SER A 283 21.96 10.47 3.49
C SER A 283 22.31 10.42 1.99
N ARG A 284 21.52 9.73 1.16
CA ARG A 284 21.71 9.70 -0.30
C ARG A 284 21.44 11.06 -0.92
N LYS A 285 22.25 11.43 -1.92
CA LYS A 285 22.11 12.72 -2.62
C LYS A 285 20.98 12.72 -3.63
N SER A 286 20.55 11.54 -4.04
CA SER A 286 19.53 11.36 -5.06
C SER A 286 18.68 10.15 -4.75
N VAL A 287 17.41 10.21 -5.15
CA VAL A 287 16.51 9.05 -5.11
C VAL A 287 17.10 7.89 -5.91
N PHE A 288 17.77 8.15 -7.03
CA PHE A 288 18.34 7.13 -7.93
C PHE A 288 19.48 6.31 -7.31
N GLU A 289 19.99 6.70 -6.15
CA GLU A 289 20.98 5.94 -5.39
C GLU A 289 20.34 4.88 -4.46
N LEU A 290 19.01 4.88 -4.35
CA LEU A 290 18.29 3.88 -3.55
C LEU A 290 18.27 2.53 -4.28
N PRO A 291 18.61 1.42 -3.59
CA PRO A 291 18.55 0.09 -4.19
C PRO A 291 17.10 -0.37 -4.42
N PHE A 292 16.91 -1.28 -5.38
CA PHE A 292 15.64 -1.98 -5.63
C PHE A 292 14.47 -1.09 -6.09
N LEU A 293 14.73 0.11 -6.60
CA LEU A 293 13.69 1.02 -7.09
C LEU A 293 12.88 0.43 -8.25
N GLU A 294 13.46 -0.45 -9.04
CA GLU A 294 12.79 -1.18 -10.12
C GLU A 294 11.74 -2.19 -9.62
N TYR A 295 11.76 -2.51 -8.32
CA TYR A 295 10.78 -3.36 -7.63
C TYR A 295 9.77 -2.55 -6.79
N ASP A 296 9.89 -1.22 -6.78
CA ASP A 296 8.98 -0.32 -6.08
C ASP A 296 7.94 0.24 -7.05
N LYS A 297 6.68 -0.17 -6.86
CA LYS A 297 5.56 0.30 -7.68
C LYS A 297 5.34 1.82 -7.60
N GLY A 298 5.81 2.45 -6.53
CA GLY A 298 5.72 3.90 -6.30
C GLY A 298 6.80 4.71 -7.01
N PHE A 299 7.82 4.06 -7.55
CA PHE A 299 8.92 4.72 -8.22
C PHE A 299 8.72 4.76 -9.74
N SER A 300 8.95 5.93 -10.31
CA SER A 300 8.87 6.18 -11.76
C SER A 300 9.90 7.26 -12.09
N PRO A 301 10.99 6.92 -12.80
CA PRO A 301 12.12 7.83 -13.09
C PRO A 301 11.73 9.20 -13.66
N ASP A 302 10.75 9.26 -14.55
CA ASP A 302 10.27 10.49 -15.20
C ASP A 302 9.70 11.50 -14.21
N ARG A 303 9.23 11.04 -13.04
CA ARG A 303 8.76 11.93 -11.97
C ARG A 303 9.88 12.58 -11.19
N TRP A 304 11.13 12.18 -11.38
CA TRP A 304 12.29 12.69 -10.64
C TRP A 304 13.35 13.31 -11.53
N GLN A 305 13.41 12.94 -12.81
CA GLN A 305 14.37 13.48 -13.76
C GLN A 305 14.00 14.90 -14.20
N GLU A 306 14.96 15.81 -14.09
CA GLU A 306 14.80 17.17 -14.60
C GLU A 306 14.99 17.21 -16.12
N HIS A 307 14.13 17.98 -16.79
CA HIS A 307 14.14 18.16 -18.24
C HIS A 307 13.88 19.64 -18.53
N VAL A 308 14.33 20.15 -19.68
CA VAL A 308 14.16 21.56 -20.07
C VAL A 308 12.70 22.06 -19.99
N PRO A 309 11.66 21.27 -20.38
CA PRO A 309 10.27 21.70 -20.23
C PRO A 309 9.86 22.00 -18.78
N HIS A 310 10.54 21.43 -17.78
CA HIS A 310 10.24 21.68 -16.38
C HIS A 310 10.54 23.12 -15.91
N LEU A 311 11.16 23.96 -16.75
CA LEU A 311 11.27 25.40 -16.50
C LEU A 311 9.90 26.11 -16.54
N SER A 312 8.90 25.53 -17.22
CA SER A 312 7.53 26.03 -17.30
C SER A 312 6.60 25.26 -16.37
N TYR A 313 5.88 25.96 -15.49
CA TYR A 313 4.85 25.37 -14.63
C TYR A 313 3.67 24.83 -15.43
N LEU A 314 3.32 25.47 -16.55
CA LEU A 314 2.32 24.95 -17.48
C LEU A 314 2.75 23.59 -18.06
N ALA A 315 4.00 23.47 -18.52
CA ALA A 315 4.53 22.21 -19.03
C ALA A 315 4.62 21.13 -17.94
N ARG A 316 5.10 21.45 -16.73
CA ARG A 316 5.11 20.54 -15.58
C ARG A 316 3.72 20.00 -15.28
N THR A 317 2.72 20.88 -15.30
CA THR A 317 1.32 20.55 -15.05
C THR A 317 0.79 19.57 -16.12
N PHE A 318 1.08 19.83 -17.39
CA PHE A 318 0.73 18.93 -18.49
C PHE A 318 1.42 17.57 -18.36
N MET A 319 2.74 17.53 -18.13
CA MET A 319 3.51 16.29 -17.98
C MET A 319 3.08 15.48 -16.75
N THR A 320 2.61 16.15 -15.69
CA THR A 320 2.09 15.47 -14.50
C THR A 320 0.72 14.81 -14.75
N MET A 321 -0.14 15.47 -15.54
CA MET A 321 -1.45 14.92 -15.93
C MET A 321 -1.34 13.82 -16.98
N PHE A 322 -0.36 13.94 -17.87
CA PHE A 322 -0.13 13.02 -18.99
C PHE A 322 1.31 12.49 -18.91
N PRO A 323 1.61 11.65 -17.89
CA PRO A 323 2.92 11.07 -17.76
C PRO A 323 3.24 10.20 -18.99
N PRO A 324 4.51 10.16 -19.42
CA PRO A 324 4.92 9.29 -20.52
C PRO A 324 4.61 7.83 -20.15
N TRP A 325 4.28 7.03 -21.17
CA TRP A 325 4.12 5.59 -20.95
C TRP A 325 5.44 5.00 -20.46
N GLN A 326 5.37 4.22 -19.37
CA GLN A 326 6.52 3.58 -18.78
C GLN A 326 6.30 2.07 -18.73
N ALA A 327 7.27 1.34 -19.28
CA ALA A 327 7.36 -0.10 -19.08
C ALA A 327 7.77 -0.35 -17.62
N HIS A 328 6.83 -0.79 -16.80
CA HIS A 328 7.14 -1.23 -15.45
C HIS A 328 7.75 -2.63 -15.46
N SER A 329 8.58 -2.93 -14.46
CA SER A 329 9.10 -4.29 -14.25
C SER A 329 7.94 -5.29 -14.18
N PRO A 330 8.07 -6.49 -14.77
CA PRO A 330 7.09 -7.57 -14.59
C PRO A 330 6.78 -7.84 -13.11
N ASP A 331 7.74 -7.58 -12.22
CA ASP A 331 7.65 -7.78 -10.77
C ASP A 331 6.77 -6.78 -10.02
N VAL A 332 6.32 -5.71 -10.69
CA VAL A 332 5.35 -4.74 -10.14
C VAL A 332 4.03 -4.74 -10.92
N SER A 333 3.86 -5.70 -11.84
CA SER A 333 2.60 -5.90 -12.58
C SER A 333 1.43 -6.29 -11.68
N ASP A 334 0.21 -6.12 -12.18
CA ASP A 334 -1.01 -6.54 -11.47
C ASP A 334 -1.04 -8.06 -11.20
N GLU A 335 -0.52 -8.85 -12.15
CA GLU A 335 -0.40 -10.31 -12.01
C GLU A 335 0.64 -10.68 -10.95
N ALA A 336 1.81 -10.03 -10.93
CA ALA A 336 2.80 -10.23 -9.88
C ALA A 336 2.26 -9.83 -8.50
N ARG A 337 1.50 -8.73 -8.42
CA ARG A 337 0.84 -8.29 -7.18
C ARG A 337 -0.10 -9.35 -6.63
N VAL A 338 -0.97 -9.92 -7.46
CA VAL A 338 -1.90 -10.98 -7.01
C VAL A 338 -1.15 -12.26 -6.65
N SER A 339 -0.23 -12.71 -7.51
CA SER A 339 0.49 -13.97 -7.33
C SER A 339 1.42 -13.98 -6.11
N VAL A 340 2.14 -12.89 -5.85
CA VAL A 340 3.04 -12.83 -4.70
C VAL A 340 2.26 -12.78 -3.38
N ASN A 341 1.18 -11.98 -3.31
CA ASN A 341 0.35 -11.91 -2.12
C ASN A 341 -0.39 -13.23 -1.87
N ALA A 342 -0.86 -13.93 -2.90
CA ALA A 342 -1.46 -15.26 -2.75
C ALA A 342 -0.45 -16.28 -2.22
N SER A 343 0.79 -16.20 -2.69
CA SER A 343 1.89 -17.06 -2.21
C SER A 343 2.26 -16.76 -0.75
N ILE A 344 2.20 -15.49 -0.32
CA ILE A 344 2.42 -15.11 1.08
C ILE A 344 1.35 -15.70 1.99
N VAL A 345 0.08 -15.63 1.61
CA VAL A 345 -1.01 -16.26 2.40
C VAL A 345 -0.80 -17.77 2.50
N LYS A 346 -0.42 -18.44 1.41
CA LYS A 346 -0.09 -19.88 1.42
C LYS A 346 1.08 -20.20 2.35
N ALA A 347 2.16 -19.43 2.26
CA ALA A 347 3.35 -19.61 3.10
C ALA A 347 3.04 -19.41 4.59
N PHE A 348 2.19 -18.44 4.93
CA PHE A 348 1.70 -18.25 6.29
C PHE A 348 0.92 -19.47 6.80
N VAL A 349 -0.07 -19.95 6.03
CA VAL A 349 -0.88 -21.11 6.42
C VAL A 349 -0.02 -22.36 6.58
N GLN A 350 0.91 -22.58 5.65
CA GLN A 350 1.85 -23.68 5.71
C GLN A 350 2.72 -23.60 6.97
N SER A 351 3.39 -22.48 7.21
CA SER A 351 4.27 -22.31 8.37
C SER A 351 3.53 -22.46 9.70
N ALA A 352 2.32 -21.88 9.81
CA ALA A 352 1.49 -22.05 11.01
C ALA A 352 1.13 -23.52 11.25
N THR A 353 0.71 -24.23 10.20
CA THR A 353 0.33 -25.64 10.28
C THR A 353 1.52 -26.53 10.65
N GLU A 354 2.68 -26.30 10.05
CA GLU A 354 3.94 -27.00 10.36
C GLU A 354 4.39 -26.77 11.81
N ALA A 355 4.10 -25.58 12.36
CA ALA A 355 4.33 -25.27 13.77
C ALA A 355 3.26 -25.82 14.73
N GLY A 356 2.26 -26.56 14.24
CA GLY A 356 1.16 -27.09 15.04
C GLY A 356 0.16 -26.04 15.53
N ILE A 357 0.17 -24.86 14.90
CA ILE A 357 -0.72 -23.72 15.17
C ILE A 357 -1.86 -23.76 14.15
N ILE A 358 -3.10 -23.53 14.58
CA ILE A 358 -4.25 -23.50 13.67
C ILE A 358 -4.37 -22.10 13.02
N PRO A 359 -4.18 -21.95 11.70
CA PRO A 359 -4.33 -20.66 11.03
C PRO A 359 -5.78 -20.36 10.71
N ILE A 360 -6.20 -19.11 10.93
CA ILE A 360 -7.46 -18.55 10.44
C ILE A 360 -7.10 -17.33 9.58
N VAL A 361 -7.45 -17.38 8.29
CA VAL A 361 -7.28 -16.23 7.39
C VAL A 361 -8.57 -15.43 7.35
N VAL A 362 -8.48 -14.11 7.51
CA VAL A 362 -9.66 -13.24 7.62
C VAL A 362 -9.54 -12.04 6.68
N TYR A 363 -10.57 -11.82 5.86
CA TYR A 363 -10.65 -10.65 4.99
C TYR A 363 -11.44 -9.52 5.66
N PHE A 364 -10.83 -8.33 5.75
CA PHE A 364 -11.45 -7.15 6.32
C PHE A 364 -11.93 -6.22 5.19
N PRO A 365 -13.25 -5.93 5.07
CA PRO A 365 -13.77 -5.00 4.08
C PRO A 365 -13.50 -3.54 4.46
N GLN A 366 -12.90 -2.78 3.54
CA GLN A 366 -12.81 -1.33 3.65
C GLN A 366 -14.13 -0.67 3.23
N ALA A 367 -14.32 0.61 3.55
CA ALA A 367 -15.54 1.36 3.19
C ALA A 367 -15.88 1.28 1.69
N LYS A 368 -14.86 1.27 0.82
CA LYS A 368 -15.01 1.10 -0.63
C LYS A 368 -15.46 -0.30 -1.06
N ASP A 369 -15.10 -1.33 -0.29
CA ASP A 369 -15.42 -2.73 -0.61
C ASP A 369 -16.89 -3.06 -0.32
N LEU A 370 -17.55 -2.25 0.53
CA LEU A 370 -18.95 -2.42 0.93
C LEU A 370 -19.94 -1.78 -0.05
N GLN A 371 -19.46 -1.03 -1.04
CA GLN A 371 -20.31 -0.29 -1.99
C GLN A 371 -20.77 -1.15 -3.18
N GLY A 372 -20.51 -2.47 -3.16
CA GLY A 372 -20.95 -3.41 -4.20
C GLY A 372 -20.26 -3.18 -5.55
N PRO A 373 -18.94 -3.38 -5.68
CA PRO A 373 -18.25 -3.22 -6.96
C PRO A 373 -18.64 -4.30 -7.99
N SER A 374 -18.46 -3.98 -9.28
CA SER A 374 -18.63 -4.94 -10.39
C SER A 374 -17.56 -6.04 -10.43
N LEU A 375 -16.44 -5.85 -9.72
CA LEU A 375 -15.35 -6.81 -9.58
C LEU A 375 -15.08 -7.08 -8.09
N PRO A 376 -14.69 -8.31 -7.71
CA PRO A 376 -14.30 -8.60 -6.33
C PRO A 376 -13.18 -7.67 -5.85
N PRO A 377 -13.20 -7.22 -4.57
CA PRO A 377 -12.08 -6.50 -3.95
C PRO A 377 -10.76 -7.23 -4.14
N LEU A 378 -9.66 -6.49 -4.27
CA LEU A 378 -8.34 -7.04 -4.59
C LEU A 378 -7.90 -8.13 -3.60
N GLY A 379 -8.14 -7.95 -2.30
CA GLY A 379 -7.83 -8.98 -1.31
C GLY A 379 -8.63 -10.26 -1.49
N LYS A 380 -9.90 -10.18 -1.95
CA LYS A 380 -10.68 -11.38 -2.31
C LYS A 380 -10.15 -12.07 -3.56
N GLN A 381 -9.63 -11.32 -4.54
CA GLN A 381 -8.96 -11.90 -5.71
C GLN A 381 -7.69 -12.68 -5.31
N VAL A 382 -6.91 -12.12 -4.36
CA VAL A 382 -5.74 -12.81 -3.77
C VAL A 382 -6.16 -14.11 -3.08
N LEU A 383 -7.24 -14.09 -2.28
CA LEU A 383 -7.73 -15.28 -1.58
C LEU A 383 -8.23 -16.36 -2.56
N GLN A 384 -8.94 -15.95 -3.62
CA GLN A 384 -9.35 -16.84 -4.70
C GLN A 384 -8.14 -17.47 -5.39
N ARG A 385 -7.10 -16.69 -5.69
CA ARG A 385 -5.85 -17.19 -6.28
C ARG A 385 -5.10 -18.12 -5.32
N ALA A 386 -5.13 -17.82 -4.02
CA ALA A 386 -4.50 -18.63 -3.01
C ALA A 386 -5.19 -20.00 -2.84
N GLY A 387 -6.50 -20.08 -3.09
CA GLY A 387 -7.28 -21.30 -2.86
C GLY A 387 -7.37 -21.67 -1.37
N ILE A 388 -7.23 -20.69 -0.49
CA ILE A 388 -7.24 -20.87 0.97
C ILE A 388 -8.62 -20.49 1.52
N ALA A 389 -9.16 -21.31 2.42
CA ALA A 389 -10.39 -20.99 3.14
C ALA A 389 -10.18 -19.76 4.03
N TYR A 390 -11.13 -18.84 4.03
CA TYR A 390 -11.05 -17.61 4.79
C TYR A 390 -12.42 -17.19 5.35
N THR A 391 -12.40 -16.42 6.43
CA THR A 391 -13.59 -15.77 6.97
C THR A 391 -13.76 -14.39 6.32
N ASP A 392 -14.90 -14.18 5.65
CA ASP A 392 -15.27 -12.90 5.07
C ASP A 392 -16.09 -12.07 6.07
N LEU A 393 -15.54 -10.95 6.55
CA LEU A 393 -16.25 -10.11 7.50
C LEU A 393 -17.29 -9.18 6.84
N THR A 394 -17.40 -9.17 5.50
CA THR A 394 -18.35 -8.33 4.75
C THR A 394 -19.78 -8.40 5.31
N PRO A 395 -20.40 -9.58 5.51
CA PRO A 395 -21.77 -9.65 6.03
C PRO A 395 -21.89 -9.11 7.46
N CYS A 396 -20.88 -9.36 8.29
CA CYS A 396 -20.85 -8.93 9.69
C CYS A 396 -20.77 -7.40 9.80
N LEU A 397 -19.96 -6.75 8.97
CA LEU A 397 -19.87 -5.28 8.94
C LEU A 397 -21.12 -4.66 8.30
N LEU A 398 -21.72 -5.28 7.28
CA LEU A 398 -22.96 -4.78 6.67
C LEU A 398 -24.15 -4.75 7.65
N ALA A 399 -24.15 -5.61 8.68
CA ALA A 399 -25.15 -5.60 9.75
C ALA A 399 -25.03 -4.38 10.69
N VAL A 400 -23.87 -3.69 10.72
CA VAL A 400 -23.68 -2.43 11.45
C VAL A 400 -24.14 -1.27 10.58
N SER A 401 -24.84 -0.29 11.14
CA SER A 401 -25.30 0.88 10.38
C SER A 401 -24.12 1.65 9.79
N PRO A 402 -24.24 2.24 8.58
CA PRO A 402 -23.12 2.90 7.90
C PRO A 402 -22.39 3.95 8.75
N GLN A 403 -23.13 4.73 9.56
CA GLN A 403 -22.59 5.82 10.40
C GLN A 403 -21.82 5.31 11.63
N LYS A 404 -22.08 4.06 12.04
CA LYS A 404 -21.44 3.43 13.21
C LYS A 404 -20.44 2.36 12.82
N ARG A 405 -20.10 2.24 11.53
CA ARG A 405 -19.23 1.18 11.04
C ARG A 405 -17.76 1.58 11.07
N PHE A 406 -17.50 2.85 10.77
CA PHE A 406 -16.15 3.40 10.64
C PHE A 406 -16.01 4.65 11.51
N ALA A 407 -14.82 4.79 12.10
CA ALA A 407 -14.34 6.03 12.69
C ALA A 407 -14.00 7.06 11.59
N PRO A 408 -13.77 8.34 11.94
CA PRO A 408 -13.53 9.41 10.96
C PRO A 408 -12.38 9.15 9.98
N GLY A 409 -11.29 8.50 10.40
CA GLY A 409 -10.15 8.13 9.55
C GLY A 409 -10.30 6.78 8.85
N THR A 410 -11.53 6.28 8.71
CA THR A 410 -11.92 5.10 7.91
C THR A 410 -11.52 3.73 8.46
N HIS A 411 -10.99 3.66 9.69
CA HIS A 411 -10.86 2.39 10.43
C HIS A 411 -12.19 2.02 11.09
N TYR A 412 -12.31 0.81 11.61
CA TYR A 412 -13.54 0.40 12.29
C TYR A 412 -13.72 1.20 13.59
N SER A 413 -14.95 1.69 13.81
CA SER A 413 -15.34 2.29 15.09
C SER A 413 -15.42 1.21 16.19
N GLN A 414 -15.77 1.62 17.41
CA GLN A 414 -16.10 0.70 18.50
C GLN A 414 -17.15 -0.34 18.09
N GLU A 415 -18.27 0.06 17.48
CA GLU A 415 -19.31 -0.89 17.05
C GLU A 415 -18.87 -1.76 15.88
N GLY A 416 -18.05 -1.22 14.96
CA GLY A 416 -17.41 -2.01 13.92
C GLY A 416 -16.54 -3.13 14.49
N ASN A 417 -15.65 -2.80 15.43
CA ASN A 417 -14.80 -3.76 16.14
C ASN A 417 -15.62 -4.78 16.94
N ALA A 418 -16.70 -4.36 17.61
CA ALA A 418 -17.60 -5.28 18.32
C ALA A 418 -18.27 -6.29 17.37
N ALA A 419 -18.67 -5.86 16.17
CA ALA A 419 -19.22 -6.75 15.15
C ALA A 419 -18.17 -7.74 14.64
N VAL A 420 -16.93 -7.32 14.45
CA VAL A 420 -15.80 -8.20 14.08
C VAL A 420 -15.58 -9.28 15.15
N ALA A 421 -15.47 -8.88 16.42
CA ALA A 421 -15.26 -9.82 17.53
C ALA A 421 -16.40 -10.86 17.62
N LYS A 422 -17.66 -10.40 17.51
CA LYS A 422 -18.84 -11.27 17.50
C LYS A 422 -18.84 -12.24 16.32
N CYS A 423 -18.35 -11.82 15.16
CA CYS A 423 -18.26 -12.65 13.96
C CYS A 423 -17.21 -13.77 14.14
N LEU A 424 -16.06 -13.44 14.71
CA LEU A 424 -14.91 -14.35 14.80
C LEU A 424 -14.93 -15.30 16.01
N VAL A 425 -15.67 -14.98 17.08
CA VAL A 425 -15.68 -15.82 18.30
C VAL A 425 -16.07 -17.28 18.02
N GLY A 426 -17.01 -17.50 17.09
CA GLY A 426 -17.44 -18.84 16.71
C GLY A 426 -16.34 -19.63 16.00
N ASP A 427 -15.63 -18.98 15.08
CA ASP A 427 -14.54 -19.59 14.30
C ASP A 427 -13.37 -19.96 15.22
N VAL A 428 -13.00 -19.04 16.11
CA VAL A 428 -11.92 -19.26 17.08
C VAL A 428 -12.28 -20.37 18.08
N ARG A 429 -13.51 -20.42 18.59
CA ARG A 429 -13.97 -21.53 19.46
C ARG A 429 -13.91 -22.88 18.75
N ARG A 430 -14.30 -22.96 17.48
CA ARG A 430 -14.20 -24.20 16.71
C ARG A 430 -12.75 -24.63 16.51
N ALA A 431 -11.84 -23.71 16.21
CA ALA A 431 -10.41 -23.99 16.12
C ALA A 431 -9.84 -24.50 17.45
N LEU A 432 -10.15 -23.84 18.58
CA LEU A 432 -9.71 -24.26 19.91
C LEU A 432 -10.27 -25.65 20.31
N ALA A 433 -11.49 -25.98 19.89
CA ALA A 433 -12.08 -27.29 20.13
C ALA A 433 -11.38 -28.41 19.32
N GLN A 434 -11.07 -28.17 18.03
CA GLN A 434 -10.31 -29.11 17.19
C GLN A 434 -8.92 -29.38 17.78
N ALA A 435 -8.29 -28.34 18.29
CA ALA A 435 -7.01 -28.38 19.00
C ALA A 435 -6.99 -29.26 20.25
N SER A 436 -8.14 -29.48 20.89
CA SER A 436 -8.26 -30.19 22.17
C SER A 436 -8.53 -31.68 22.01
N VAL A 437 -8.80 -32.16 20.79
CA VAL A 437 -8.98 -33.59 20.49
C VAL A 437 -7.60 -34.21 20.26
N PRO A 438 -7.15 -35.20 21.06
CA PRO A 438 -5.90 -35.90 20.79
C PRO A 438 -6.01 -36.59 19.43
N HIS A 439 -5.09 -36.30 18.50
CA HIS A 439 -4.98 -37.09 17.28
C HIS A 439 -4.56 -38.51 17.64
N ALA A 440 -5.53 -39.43 17.67
CA ALA A 440 -5.27 -40.85 17.62
C ALA A 440 -4.75 -41.21 16.21
N HIS A 441 -3.54 -41.77 16.18
CA HIS A 441 -2.86 -42.45 15.07
C HIS A 441 -2.17 -41.61 13.97
N GLY A 442 -0.88 -41.94 13.79
CA GLY A 442 -0.07 -41.53 12.65
C GLY A 442 1.43 -41.83 12.83
N GLY A 443 1.80 -43.00 13.35
CA GLY A 443 3.18 -43.46 13.33
C GLY A 443 3.60 -43.74 11.89
N GLY A 444 4.36 -42.81 11.30
CA GLY A 444 4.97 -42.95 9.99
C GLY A 444 6.29 -42.20 9.99
N ALA A 445 7.39 -42.95 9.96
CA ALA A 445 8.73 -42.41 9.86
C ALA A 445 8.87 -41.53 8.61
N GLY A 446 9.19 -40.25 8.79
CA GLY A 446 9.64 -39.34 7.74
C GLY A 446 11.17 -39.33 7.67
N PRO A 447 11.78 -39.21 6.47
CA PRO A 447 13.22 -39.27 6.30
C PRO A 447 13.91 -37.98 6.80
N SER A 448 15.13 -38.14 7.32
CA SER A 448 15.98 -37.11 7.90
C SER A 448 16.13 -35.85 7.03
N ALA A 449 15.82 -34.69 7.60
CA ALA A 449 16.18 -33.39 7.08
C ALA A 449 17.69 -33.14 7.27
N GLN A 450 18.42 -32.91 6.17
CA GLN A 450 19.78 -32.39 6.21
C GLN A 450 19.78 -30.92 6.64
N VAL A 451 20.58 -30.67 7.65
CA VAL A 451 20.88 -29.37 8.26
C VAL A 451 21.66 -28.49 7.28
N LEU A 452 21.21 -27.24 7.12
CA LEU A 452 21.95 -26.15 6.46
C LEU A 452 23.31 -25.96 7.15
N GLY A 453 24.38 -26.31 6.44
CA GLY A 453 25.76 -26.08 6.84
C GLY A 453 26.10 -24.59 6.84
N LYS A 454 26.82 -24.16 7.88
CA LYS A 454 27.56 -22.89 7.95
C LYS A 454 28.55 -22.76 6.78
N PRO A 455 28.82 -21.53 6.30
CA PRO A 455 29.95 -21.32 5.39
C PRO A 455 31.27 -21.42 6.18
N GLN A 456 32.20 -22.22 5.69
CA GLN A 456 33.61 -22.17 6.08
C GLN A 456 34.40 -21.39 5.01
N SER A 457 35.32 -20.56 5.52
CA SER A 457 36.38 -19.75 4.90
C SER A 457 35.96 -18.70 3.88
#